data_AF-A0A519ZJ08-F1
#
_entry.id   AF-A0A519ZJ08-F1
#
_cell.length_a   1.000
_cell.length_b   1.000
_cell.length_c   1.000
_cell.angle_alpha   90.00
_cell.angle_beta   90.00
_cell.angle_gamma   90.00
#
_symmetry.space_group_name_H-M   'P 1'
#
loop_
_entity.id
_entity.type
_entity.pdbx_description
1 polymer ?
#
loop_
_entity_poly.entity_id
_entity_poly.type
_entity_poly.pdbx_seq_one_letter_code
_entity_poly.pdbx_strand_id
1 'polypeptide(L)'
;MKKILCLLPSLLIMAALAGCCANNSCNCNDALADALFFKINYTSHRQYNGLTPTSFSARDVDTIRIYRTNRPPTTGNTSGFIQTTDVVTIARQAVPGRISPSDTTIANEVDVATTTGTTRLVNQDLVVINNASPFASTSTTKLSGYDYRIEVVQRGKILATYSLTNVALAGRYDANGCCTCYQNTGKTYTLTPRTLTSTTVNAGETDSTGVRRIVRLPFVP
;
A
#
# COMPACT_ATOMS: atom_id res chain seq x y z
N MET A 1 -58.62 -24.80 -21.44
CA MET A 1 -57.22 -24.49 -21.84
C MET A 1 -57.14 -23.01 -22.21
N LYS A 2 -56.76 -22.10 -21.29
CA LYS A 2 -56.64 -20.63 -21.54
C LYS A 2 -56.02 -19.93 -20.32
N LYS A 3 -54.74 -20.19 -20.02
CA LYS A 3 -54.00 -19.49 -18.93
C LYS A 3 -52.48 -19.35 -19.21
N ILE A 4 -52.05 -19.21 -20.46
CA ILE A 4 -50.61 -19.11 -20.81
C ILE A 4 -50.20 -17.71 -21.33
N LEU A 5 -51.15 -16.80 -21.56
CA LEU A 5 -50.88 -15.54 -22.27
C LEU A 5 -50.59 -14.30 -21.39
N CYS A 6 -50.30 -14.47 -20.09
CA CYS A 6 -50.00 -13.33 -19.18
C CYS A 6 -48.52 -13.20 -18.78
N LEU A 7 -47.62 -14.07 -19.26
CA LEU A 7 -46.21 -14.10 -18.86
C LEU A 7 -45.25 -13.41 -19.86
N LEU A 8 -45.76 -12.94 -21.00
CA LEU A 8 -44.96 -12.27 -22.03
C LEU A 8 -44.54 -10.83 -21.72
N PRO A 9 -45.34 -9.96 -21.06
CA PRO A 9 -44.91 -8.59 -20.79
C PRO A 9 -43.86 -8.48 -19.67
N SER A 10 -43.82 -9.44 -18.74
CA SER A 10 -42.85 -9.48 -17.65
C SER A 10 -41.42 -9.84 -18.11
N LEU A 11 -41.28 -10.62 -19.18
CA LEU A 11 -39.98 -11.01 -19.72
C LEU A 11 -39.28 -9.87 -20.48
N LEU A 12 -40.06 -9.03 -21.18
CA LEU A 12 -39.55 -7.87 -21.93
C LEU A 12 -39.04 -6.76 -20.99
N ILE A 13 -39.65 -6.58 -19.82
CA ILE A 13 -39.21 -5.58 -18.84
C ILE A 13 -37.86 -5.98 -18.22
N MET A 14 -37.64 -7.27 -17.94
CA MET A 14 -36.35 -7.76 -17.41
C MET A 14 -35.20 -7.60 -18.42
N ALA A 15 -35.47 -7.77 -19.72
CA ALA A 15 -34.46 -7.57 -20.76
C ALA A 15 -34.05 -6.10 -20.93
N ALA A 16 -34.97 -5.16 -20.70
CA ALA A 16 -34.69 -3.73 -20.77
C ALA A 16 -33.78 -3.23 -19.64
N LEU A 17 -33.92 -3.75 -18.42
CA LEU A 17 -33.06 -3.38 -17.28
C LEU A 17 -31.62 -3.91 -17.45
N ALA A 18 -31.43 -5.08 -18.08
CA ALA A 18 -30.11 -5.62 -18.36
C ALA A 18 -29.32 -4.80 -19.41
N GLY A 19 -30.02 -4.09 -20.31
CA GLY A 19 -29.42 -3.26 -21.35
C GLY A 19 -28.79 -1.96 -20.84
N CYS A 20 -29.25 -1.40 -19.72
CA CYS A 20 -28.73 -0.15 -19.18
C CYS A 20 -27.31 -0.28 -18.61
N CYS A 21 -26.87 -1.49 -18.26
CA CYS A 21 -25.55 -1.72 -17.66
C CYS A 21 -24.52 -2.25 -18.66
N ALA A 22 -24.93 -2.63 -19.87
CA ALA A 22 -24.05 -3.20 -20.89
C ALA A 22 -23.07 -2.19 -21.49
N ASN A 23 -23.33 -0.88 -21.37
CA ASN A 23 -22.49 0.17 -21.96
C ASN A 23 -21.72 1.03 -20.93
N ASN A 24 -21.88 0.78 -19.63
CA ASN A 24 -21.17 1.52 -18.59
C ASN A 24 -20.02 0.64 -18.08
N SER A 25 -18.84 0.77 -18.69
CA SER A 25 -17.63 0.16 -18.13
C SER A 25 -17.36 0.83 -16.78
N CYS A 26 -17.56 0.09 -15.69
CA CYS A 26 -17.32 0.59 -14.35
C CYS A 26 -15.81 0.81 -14.17
N ASN A 27 -15.34 2.04 -14.32
CA ASN A 27 -13.96 2.39 -14.00
C ASN A 27 -13.83 2.60 -12.47
N CYS A 28 -14.02 1.53 -11.71
CA CYS A 28 -13.74 1.54 -10.28
C CYS A 28 -12.23 1.35 -10.10
N ASN A 29 -11.50 2.41 -9.74
CA ASN A 29 -10.06 2.35 -9.43
C ASN A 29 -9.82 1.71 -8.05
N ASP A 30 -10.39 0.53 -7.81
CA ASP A 30 -10.52 -0.10 -6.48
C ASP A 30 -9.18 -0.64 -5.96
N ALA A 31 -8.36 -1.21 -6.85
CA ALA A 31 -7.12 -1.87 -6.47
C ALA A 31 -6.14 -0.98 -5.68
N LEU A 32 -6.21 0.35 -5.89
CA LEU A 32 -5.39 1.34 -5.19
C LEU A 32 -6.20 2.24 -4.25
N ALA A 33 -7.51 2.04 -4.14
CA ALA A 33 -8.39 2.84 -3.29
C ALA A 33 -7.94 2.78 -1.82
N ASP A 34 -7.43 1.63 -1.36
CA ASP A 34 -6.91 1.45 0.00
C ASP A 34 -5.38 1.66 0.11
N ALA A 35 -4.66 1.93 -0.99
CA ALA A 35 -3.21 2.06 -0.96
C ALA A 35 -2.68 3.29 -0.20
N LEU A 36 -1.54 3.13 0.47
CA LEU A 36 -0.72 4.17 1.09
C LEU A 36 0.54 4.35 0.24
N PHE A 37 0.93 5.60 0.00
CA PHE A 37 2.02 5.95 -0.91
C PHE A 37 3.11 6.71 -0.15
N PHE A 38 4.30 6.13 -0.11
CA PHE A 38 5.47 6.72 0.53
C PHE A 38 6.55 6.95 -0.50
N LYS A 39 7.31 8.04 -0.35
CA LYS A 39 8.43 8.37 -1.22
C LYS A 39 9.67 8.68 -0.41
N ILE A 40 10.82 8.08 -0.71
CA ILE A 40 12.04 8.45 0.01
C ILE A 40 12.45 9.87 -0.38
N ASN A 41 12.64 10.75 0.61
CA ASN A 41 13.09 12.12 0.33
C ASN A 41 14.60 12.13 0.09
N TYR A 42 15.03 11.80 -1.13
CA TYR A 42 16.43 11.95 -1.52
C TYR A 42 16.64 13.04 -2.56
N THR A 43 17.86 13.58 -2.56
CA THR A 43 18.36 14.58 -3.50
C THR A 43 19.75 14.18 -3.99
N SER A 44 20.26 14.77 -5.07
CA SER A 44 21.60 14.45 -5.59
C SER A 44 22.67 14.58 -4.50
N HIS A 45 22.55 15.63 -3.69
CA HIS A 45 23.34 15.85 -2.47
C HIS A 45 22.40 16.00 -1.28
N ARG A 46 22.82 15.51 -0.10
CA ARG A 46 22.07 15.62 1.16
C ARG A 46 21.77 17.09 1.46
N GLN A 47 20.50 17.40 1.71
CA GLN A 47 20.04 18.73 2.13
C GLN A 47 20.06 18.86 3.64
N TYR A 48 20.19 20.09 4.11
CA TYR A 48 20.31 20.42 5.53
C TYR A 48 19.40 21.59 5.88
N ASN A 49 18.87 21.57 7.10
CA ASN A 49 18.30 22.73 7.78
C ASN A 49 19.21 23.03 9.00
N GLY A 50 20.07 24.03 8.86
CA GLY A 50 21.18 24.25 9.79
C GLY A 50 22.17 23.08 9.76
N LEU A 51 22.40 22.46 10.92
CA LEU A 51 23.27 21.28 11.05
C LEU A 51 22.51 19.96 10.88
N THR A 52 21.18 20.02 10.78
CA THR A 52 20.33 18.82 10.74
C THR A 52 20.06 18.42 9.29
N PRO A 53 20.48 17.24 8.85
CA PRO A 53 20.15 16.74 7.52
C PRO A 53 18.63 16.46 7.38
N THR A 54 18.04 16.86 6.26
CA THR A 54 16.58 16.76 6.00
C THR A 54 16.22 15.83 4.84
N SER A 55 17.21 15.46 4.01
CA SER A 55 17.05 14.52 2.90
C SER A 55 18.15 13.47 2.91
N PHE A 56 17.89 12.33 2.26
CA PHE A 56 18.93 11.37 1.93
C PHE A 56 19.74 11.91 0.74
N SER A 57 21.03 11.59 0.65
CA SER A 57 21.70 11.64 -0.65
C SER A 57 21.21 10.47 -1.51
N ALA A 58 21.16 10.64 -2.83
CA ALA A 58 20.87 9.55 -3.76
C ALA A 58 21.80 8.33 -3.58
N ARG A 59 22.99 8.51 -2.98
CA ARG A 59 23.96 7.44 -2.64
C ARG A 59 23.68 6.75 -1.30
N ASP A 60 22.79 7.31 -0.49
CA ASP A 60 22.43 6.79 0.83
C ASP A 60 21.40 5.67 0.73
N VAL A 61 20.52 5.74 -0.28
CA VAL A 61 19.40 4.80 -0.42
C VAL A 61 19.80 3.68 -1.37
N ASP A 62 20.27 2.57 -0.79
CA ASP A 62 20.56 1.35 -1.51
C ASP A 62 19.38 0.39 -1.44
N THR A 63 18.86 0.12 -0.25
CA THR A 63 17.80 -0.85 -0.03
C THR A 63 16.71 -0.29 0.86
N ILE A 64 15.46 -0.63 0.57
CA ILE A 64 14.29 -0.39 1.39
C ILE A 64 13.77 -1.75 1.85
N ARG A 65 13.65 -1.95 3.16
CA ARG A 65 12.98 -3.13 3.72
C ARG A 65 11.67 -2.72 4.32
N ILE A 66 10.61 -3.44 4.00
CA ILE A 66 9.27 -3.22 4.54
C ILE A 66 8.94 -4.47 5.33
N TYR A 67 8.61 -4.29 6.60
CA TYR A 67 8.12 -5.35 7.47
C TYR A 67 6.64 -5.13 7.69
N ARG A 68 5.89 -6.22 7.78
CA ARG A 68 4.48 -6.23 8.15
C ARG A 68 4.30 -7.21 9.29
N THR A 69 3.77 -6.73 10.41
CA THR A 69 3.51 -7.54 11.60
C THR A 69 2.00 -7.57 11.85
N ASN A 70 1.40 -8.75 12.00
CA ASN A 70 -0.03 -8.85 12.31
C ASN A 70 -0.31 -8.30 13.73
N ARG A 71 -1.46 -7.64 13.88
CA ARG A 71 -1.94 -7.17 15.18
C ARG A 71 -2.82 -8.21 15.85
N PRO A 72 -2.82 -8.26 17.20
CA PRO A 72 -3.82 -9.03 17.92
C PRO A 72 -5.24 -8.52 17.57
N PRO A 73 -6.26 -9.38 17.58
CA PRO A 73 -7.64 -8.97 17.37
C PRO A 73 -8.05 -7.89 18.39
N THR A 74 -8.70 -6.83 17.93
CA THR A 74 -9.20 -5.75 18.80
C THR A 74 -10.38 -6.18 19.68
N THR A 75 -11.10 -7.23 19.27
CA THR A 75 -12.25 -7.79 19.99
C THR A 75 -12.00 -9.27 20.26
N GLY A 76 -11.59 -9.63 21.47
CA GLY A 76 -11.67 -11.02 21.92
C GLY A 76 -10.44 -11.53 22.68
N ASN A 77 -10.45 -12.85 22.89
CA ASN A 77 -9.41 -13.60 23.56
C ASN A 77 -8.17 -13.70 22.67
N THR A 78 -7.02 -13.21 23.13
CA THR A 78 -5.72 -13.33 22.45
C THR A 78 -5.07 -14.71 22.64
N SER A 79 -5.73 -15.62 23.38
CA SER A 79 -5.26 -17.00 23.55
C SER A 79 -5.10 -17.68 22.19
N GLY A 80 -3.86 -18.10 21.89
CA GLY A 80 -3.50 -18.72 20.62
C GLY A 80 -3.11 -17.74 19.50
N PHE A 81 -3.13 -16.41 19.74
CA PHE A 81 -2.59 -15.46 18.78
C PHE A 81 -1.06 -15.61 18.69
N ILE A 82 -0.57 -15.91 17.48
CA ILE A 82 0.85 -15.95 17.17
C ILE A 82 1.18 -14.72 16.32
N GLN A 83 2.10 -13.91 16.81
CA GLN A 83 2.61 -12.78 16.04
C GLN A 83 3.52 -13.29 14.91
N THR A 84 3.23 -12.87 13.69
CA THR A 84 3.97 -13.19 12.47
C THR A 84 4.46 -11.91 11.84
N THR A 85 5.71 -11.92 11.40
CA THR A 85 6.34 -10.79 10.72
C THR A 85 6.79 -11.22 9.34
N ASP A 86 6.22 -10.60 8.32
CA ASP A 86 6.67 -10.74 6.93
C ASP A 86 7.64 -9.61 6.61
N VAL A 87 8.56 -9.87 5.66
CA VAL A 87 9.49 -8.86 5.15
C VAL A 87 9.53 -8.88 3.63
N VAL A 88 9.52 -7.69 3.03
CA VAL A 88 9.84 -7.49 1.61
C VAL A 88 11.04 -6.56 1.52
N THR A 89 12.00 -6.95 0.69
CA THR A 89 13.20 -6.16 0.40
C THR A 89 13.13 -5.63 -1.02
N ILE A 90 13.32 -4.32 -1.16
CA ILE A 90 13.35 -3.58 -2.42
C ILE A 90 14.74 -2.93 -2.49
N ALA A 91 15.68 -3.49 -3.27
CA ALA A 91 17.10 -3.13 -3.24
C ALA A 91 17.60 -2.63 -4.58
N ARG A 92 18.29 -1.49 -4.69
CA ARG A 92 18.88 -0.97 -5.94
C ARG A 92 19.62 -2.07 -6.66
N GLN A 93 19.37 -2.18 -7.96
CA GLN A 93 20.14 -3.07 -8.80
C GLN A 93 21.61 -2.71 -8.59
N ALA A 94 22.27 -3.49 -7.74
CA ALA A 94 23.69 -3.35 -7.52
C ALA A 94 24.35 -3.72 -8.84
N VAL A 95 25.39 -2.97 -9.18
CA VAL A 95 26.36 -3.29 -10.23
C VAL A 95 26.61 -4.82 -10.25
N PRO A 96 26.65 -5.48 -11.43
CA PRO A 96 26.59 -6.95 -11.54
C PRO A 96 27.57 -7.66 -10.59
N GLY A 97 27.07 -8.65 -9.84
CA GLY A 97 27.87 -9.54 -8.98
C GLY A 97 27.58 -9.52 -7.48
N ARG A 98 26.53 -8.82 -7.02
CA ARG A 98 26.23 -8.64 -5.57
C ARG A 98 24.78 -8.89 -5.16
N ILE A 99 23.99 -9.62 -5.94
CA ILE A 99 22.55 -9.81 -5.68
C ILE A 99 22.30 -11.27 -5.29
N SER A 100 21.62 -11.50 -4.17
CA SER A 100 21.14 -12.83 -3.79
C SER A 100 19.86 -13.16 -4.59
N PRO A 101 19.54 -14.42 -4.94
CA PRO A 101 18.34 -14.77 -5.71
C PRO A 101 17.00 -14.33 -5.08
N SER A 102 17.01 -13.90 -3.82
CA SER A 102 15.86 -13.43 -3.06
C SER A 102 15.67 -11.91 -3.03
N ASP A 103 16.54 -11.13 -3.66
CA ASP A 103 16.50 -9.66 -3.58
C ASP A 103 15.72 -9.06 -4.76
N THR A 104 14.60 -8.37 -4.48
CA THR A 104 13.83 -7.63 -5.50
C THR A 104 14.57 -6.34 -5.86
N THR A 105 14.93 -6.15 -7.13
CA THR A 105 15.81 -5.07 -7.58
C THR A 105 15.10 -3.74 -7.83
N ILE A 106 15.67 -2.63 -7.36
CA ILE A 106 15.32 -1.25 -7.72
C ILE A 106 16.10 -0.93 -9.02
N ALA A 107 15.61 -1.40 -10.17
CA ALA A 107 15.98 -0.89 -11.52
C ALA A 107 15.17 0.39 -11.81
N ASN A 108 15.07 1.07 -12.97
CA ASN A 108 14.03 2.12 -13.09
C ASN A 108 12.60 1.54 -13.09
N GLU A 109 12.53 0.21 -13.15
CA GLU A 109 11.35 -0.62 -13.27
C GLU A 109 11.60 -1.92 -12.44
N VAL A 110 10.88 -2.19 -11.32
CA VAL A 110 11.01 -3.47 -10.56
C VAL A 110 10.08 -4.51 -11.18
N ASP A 111 10.57 -5.69 -11.51
CA ASP A 111 9.71 -6.86 -11.73
C ASP A 111 9.46 -7.57 -10.38
N VAL A 112 8.26 -7.42 -9.83
CA VAL A 112 7.82 -8.10 -8.60
C VAL A 112 7.30 -9.48 -8.99
N ALA A 113 8.03 -10.51 -8.56
CA ALA A 113 7.56 -11.89 -8.69
C ALA A 113 6.40 -12.14 -7.71
N THR A 114 5.27 -12.58 -8.23
CA THR A 114 4.12 -13.07 -7.47
C THR A 114 3.87 -14.55 -7.83
N THR A 115 3.07 -15.24 -7.03
CA THR A 115 2.70 -16.64 -7.27
C THR A 115 1.92 -16.87 -8.58
N THR A 116 1.41 -15.81 -9.22
CA THR A 116 0.63 -15.86 -10.47
C THR A 116 1.32 -15.19 -11.66
N GLY A 117 2.56 -14.71 -11.51
CA GLY A 117 3.32 -14.05 -12.58
C GLY A 117 4.15 -12.86 -12.11
N THR A 118 4.61 -12.04 -13.06
CA THR A 118 5.54 -10.93 -12.81
C THR A 118 4.85 -9.57 -13.03
N THR A 119 4.93 -8.64 -12.07
CA THR A 119 4.35 -7.29 -12.17
C THR A 119 5.45 -6.22 -12.22
N ARG A 120 5.44 -5.32 -13.20
CA ARG A 120 6.47 -4.29 -13.43
C ARG A 120 6.11 -2.94 -12.77
N LEU A 121 6.97 -2.40 -11.90
CA LEU A 121 6.77 -1.16 -11.11
C LEU A 121 7.71 -0.04 -11.58
N VAL A 122 7.18 1.05 -12.14
CA VAL A 122 7.94 2.23 -12.60
C VAL A 122 8.02 3.30 -11.49
N ASN A 123 9.16 3.98 -11.30
CA ASN A 123 9.44 4.99 -10.25
C ASN A 123 9.65 4.44 -8.82
N GLN A 124 10.82 3.83 -8.64
CA GLN A 124 11.36 3.16 -7.44
C GLN A 124 11.40 3.90 -6.12
N ASP A 125 11.26 5.23 -6.15
CA ASP A 125 11.22 5.98 -4.92
C ASP A 125 9.84 5.90 -4.27
N LEU A 126 8.81 5.45 -5.02
CA LEU A 126 7.44 5.27 -4.56
C LEU A 126 7.23 3.86 -3.99
N VAL A 127 7.18 3.78 -2.67
CA VAL A 127 6.72 2.61 -1.92
C VAL A 127 5.20 2.65 -1.83
N VAL A 128 4.55 1.64 -2.39
CA VAL A 128 3.09 1.46 -2.30
C VAL A 128 2.79 0.34 -1.31
N ILE A 129 1.99 0.62 -0.29
CA ILE A 129 1.49 -0.38 0.67
C ILE A 129 -0.02 -0.45 0.52
N ASN A 130 -0.55 -1.58 0.06
CA ASN A 130 -1.96 -1.89 -0.03
C ASN A 130 -2.24 -3.33 0.47
N ASN A 131 -3.48 -3.81 0.34
CA ASN A 131 -3.85 -5.14 0.84
C ASN A 131 -3.14 -6.30 0.09
N ALA A 132 -2.57 -6.06 -1.08
CA ALA A 132 -1.98 -7.09 -1.96
C ALA A 132 -0.54 -6.79 -2.42
N SER A 133 0.08 -5.71 -1.92
CA SER A 133 1.40 -5.23 -2.30
C SER A 133 1.97 -4.36 -1.17
N PRO A 134 3.27 -4.45 -0.85
CA PRO A 134 4.26 -5.32 -1.48
C PRO A 134 4.14 -6.78 -1.06
N PHE A 135 3.28 -7.06 -0.06
CA PHE A 135 3.07 -8.40 0.46
C PHE A 135 1.89 -9.07 -0.24
N ALA A 136 2.02 -10.37 -0.51
CA ALA A 136 0.89 -11.16 -0.96
C ALA A 136 -0.28 -11.06 0.06
N SER A 137 -1.50 -11.04 -0.47
CA SER A 137 -2.71 -11.15 0.33
C SER A 137 -2.80 -12.59 0.85
N THR A 138 -2.50 -12.79 2.13
CA THR A 138 -2.51 -14.12 2.78
C THR A 138 -3.75 -14.34 3.64
N SER A 139 -4.59 -13.32 3.83
CA SER A 139 -5.79 -13.38 4.67
C SER A 139 -6.83 -12.33 4.27
N THR A 140 -8.01 -12.37 4.91
CA THR A 140 -9.03 -11.31 4.82
C THR A 140 -8.67 -10.05 5.61
N THR A 141 -7.53 -10.06 6.31
CA THR A 141 -7.07 -8.94 7.13
C THR A 141 -6.67 -7.78 6.23
N LYS A 142 -7.36 -6.65 6.38
CA LYS A 142 -7.04 -5.39 5.68
C LYS A 142 -5.78 -4.75 6.26
N LEU A 143 -5.27 -3.72 5.58
CA LEU A 143 -4.10 -2.92 6.03
C LEU A 143 -4.13 -2.55 7.52
N SER A 144 -5.32 -2.24 8.07
CA SER A 144 -5.54 -1.83 9.46
C SER A 144 -5.21 -2.91 10.49
N GLY A 145 -5.20 -4.17 10.09
CA GLY A 145 -4.84 -5.30 10.95
C GLY A 145 -3.34 -5.53 11.11
N TYR A 146 -2.51 -4.61 10.62
CA TYR A 146 -1.05 -4.74 10.65
C TYR A 146 -0.36 -3.47 11.19
N ASP A 147 0.83 -3.69 11.73
CA ASP A 147 1.87 -2.67 11.91
C ASP A 147 2.92 -2.84 10.82
N TYR A 148 3.39 -1.72 10.29
CA TYR A 148 4.45 -1.74 9.28
C TYR A 148 5.70 -1.05 9.79
N ARG A 149 6.86 -1.54 9.33
CA ARG A 149 8.14 -0.89 9.54
C ARG A 149 8.84 -0.71 8.20
N ILE A 150 9.27 0.50 7.88
CA ILE A 150 10.03 0.81 6.67
C ILE A 150 11.45 1.14 7.11
N GLU A 151 12.43 0.36 6.67
CA GLU A 151 13.85 0.60 6.91
C GLU A 151 14.52 1.06 5.63
N VAL A 152 15.25 2.17 5.69
CA VAL A 152 16.17 2.59 4.64
C VAL A 152 17.57 2.11 5.00
N VAL A 153 18.18 1.35 4.12
CA VAL A 153 19.44 0.62 4.35
C VAL A 153 20.47 1.05 3.30
N GLN A 154 21.70 1.26 3.77
CA GLN A 154 22.88 1.52 2.95
C GLN A 154 23.95 0.48 3.25
N ARG A 155 24.32 -0.34 2.25
CA ARG A 155 25.40 -1.33 2.41
C ARG A 155 25.23 -2.22 3.66
N GLY A 156 23.99 -2.64 3.93
CA GLY A 156 23.63 -3.45 5.10
C GLY A 156 23.44 -2.69 6.42
N LYS A 157 23.80 -1.39 6.48
CA LYS A 157 23.56 -0.54 7.65
C LYS A 157 22.19 0.15 7.55
N ILE A 158 21.37 0.04 8.58
CA ILE A 158 20.12 0.80 8.69
C ILE A 158 20.46 2.28 8.88
N LEU A 159 19.99 3.12 7.96
CA LEU A 159 20.14 4.58 8.01
C LEU A 159 18.95 5.28 8.64
N ALA A 160 17.75 4.74 8.43
CA ALA A 160 16.52 5.29 9.00
C ALA A 160 15.49 4.17 9.15
N THR A 161 14.62 4.30 10.15
CA THR A 161 13.49 3.41 10.36
C THR A 161 12.24 4.26 10.53
N TYR A 162 11.12 3.83 9.95
CA TYR A 162 9.81 4.45 10.13
C TYR A 162 8.82 3.37 10.57
N SER A 163 8.09 3.64 11.63
CA SER A 163 6.97 2.82 12.07
C SER A 163 5.68 3.43 11.53
N LEU A 164 4.87 2.60 10.89
CA LEU A 164 3.55 2.96 10.40
C LEU A 164 2.52 2.14 11.17
N THR A 165 1.75 2.82 12.01
CA THR A 165 0.77 2.21 12.93
C THR A 165 -0.57 2.91 12.82
N ASN A 166 -1.59 2.40 13.51
CA ASN A 166 -2.94 2.94 13.58
C ASN A 166 -3.55 3.23 12.20
N VAL A 167 -3.25 2.40 11.20
CA VAL A 167 -3.85 2.53 9.88
C VAL A 167 -5.36 2.30 10.00
N ALA A 168 -6.14 3.30 9.64
CA ALA A 168 -7.58 3.19 9.52
C ALA A 168 -8.00 3.66 8.12
N LEU A 169 -8.92 2.88 7.55
CA LEU A 169 -9.48 3.12 6.23
C LEU A 169 -10.98 3.31 6.42
N ALA A 170 -11.50 4.44 5.95
CA ALA A 170 -12.91 4.67 5.81
C ALA A 170 -13.27 4.48 4.34
N GLY A 171 -14.35 3.76 4.08
CA GLY A 171 -14.83 3.59 2.72
C GLY A 171 -16.33 3.32 2.69
N ARG A 172 -16.89 3.46 1.50
CA ARG A 172 -18.30 3.18 1.23
C ARG A 172 -18.42 2.45 -0.09
N TYR A 173 -19.46 1.63 -0.21
CA TYR A 173 -19.88 1.08 -1.49
C TYR A 173 -20.87 2.06 -2.12
N ASP A 174 -20.55 2.54 -3.31
CA ASP A 174 -21.46 3.30 -4.15
C ASP A 174 -22.07 2.35 -5.18
N ALA A 175 -23.39 2.25 -5.17
CA ALA A 175 -24.15 1.37 -6.04
C ALA A 175 -25.21 2.18 -6.79
N ASN A 176 -25.04 2.31 -8.11
CA ASN A 176 -25.94 3.06 -8.98
C ASN A 176 -26.90 2.15 -9.79
N GLY A 177 -27.07 0.90 -9.35
CA GLY A 177 -27.89 -0.11 -10.03
C GLY A 177 -27.17 -0.86 -11.16
N CYS A 178 -26.09 -0.32 -11.71
CA CYS A 178 -25.28 -1.00 -12.74
C CYS A 178 -23.88 -1.40 -12.28
N CYS A 179 -23.30 -0.63 -11.36
CA CYS A 179 -21.98 -0.87 -10.81
C CYS A 179 -22.07 -0.82 -9.28
N THR A 180 -21.26 -1.64 -8.62
CA THR A 180 -20.90 -1.43 -7.21
C THR A 180 -19.43 -1.10 -7.15
N CYS A 181 -19.08 0.15 -6.81
CA CYS A 181 -17.69 0.57 -6.64
C CYS A 181 -17.41 0.80 -5.16
N TYR A 182 -16.32 0.24 -4.65
CA TYR A 182 -15.77 0.69 -3.38
C TYR A 182 -15.06 2.04 -3.58
N GLN A 183 -15.38 2.99 -2.72
CA GLN A 183 -14.70 4.29 -2.62
C GLN A 183 -14.09 4.39 -1.25
N ASN A 184 -12.78 4.63 -1.19
CA ASN A 184 -12.14 5.03 0.05
C ASN A 184 -12.48 6.51 0.31
N THR A 185 -13.15 6.79 1.41
CA THR A 185 -13.61 8.13 1.82
C THR A 185 -12.70 8.76 2.86
N GLY A 186 -11.67 8.05 3.32
CA GLY A 186 -10.72 8.58 4.27
C GLY A 186 -9.64 7.58 4.64
N LYS A 187 -8.44 8.12 4.87
CA LYS A 187 -7.29 7.35 5.36
C LYS A 187 -6.68 8.11 6.52
N THR A 188 -6.40 7.39 7.60
CA THR A 188 -5.60 7.90 8.70
C THR A 188 -4.56 6.86 9.08
N TYR A 189 -3.40 7.32 9.49
CA TYR A 189 -2.34 6.49 10.03
C TYR A 189 -1.36 7.34 10.83
N THR A 190 -0.56 6.69 11.66
CA THR A 190 0.55 7.30 12.40
C THR A 190 1.85 6.85 11.75
N LEU A 191 2.61 7.80 11.19
CA LEU A 191 3.97 7.55 10.72
C LEU A 191 4.96 8.16 11.72
N THR A 192 5.83 7.33 12.28
CA THR A 192 6.82 7.73 13.27
C THR A 192 8.23 7.37 12.80
N PRO A 193 9.09 8.35 12.49
CA PRO A 193 10.51 8.08 12.30
C PRO A 193 11.10 7.61 13.64
N ARG A 194 11.76 6.47 13.62
CA ARG A 194 12.50 5.93 14.74
C ARG A 194 13.97 6.31 14.55
N THR A 195 14.35 7.38 15.23
CA THR A 195 15.75 7.74 15.47
C THR A 195 16.45 6.67 16.31
N LEU A 196 17.78 6.56 16.21
CA LEU A 196 18.56 5.72 17.14
C LEU A 196 18.38 6.18 18.60
N THR A 197 18.05 7.45 18.81
CA THR A 197 17.60 8.05 20.07
C THR A 197 16.11 8.38 19.97
N SER A 198 15.26 7.41 20.31
CA SER A 198 13.78 7.43 20.26
C SER A 198 13.12 8.81 20.43
N THR A 199 12.76 9.47 19.33
CA THR A 199 11.88 10.65 19.31
C THR A 199 10.67 10.34 18.45
N THR A 200 9.49 10.25 19.06
CA THR A 200 8.23 10.04 18.34
C THR A 200 7.86 11.33 17.60
N VAL A 201 8.06 11.39 16.28
CA VAL A 201 7.40 12.41 15.46
C VAL A 201 6.05 11.83 15.03
N ASN A 202 4.94 12.39 15.51
CA ASN A 202 3.61 12.03 15.03
C ASN A 202 3.35 12.76 13.71
N ALA A 203 3.72 12.16 12.59
CA ALA A 203 3.15 12.57 11.31
C ALA A 203 1.77 11.91 11.18
N GLY A 204 0.76 12.54 11.78
CA GLY A 204 -0.63 12.20 11.56
C GLY A 204 -1.07 12.79 10.23
N GLU A 205 -1.26 11.94 9.23
CA GLU A 205 -1.80 12.37 7.94
C GLU A 205 -3.26 11.94 7.85
N THR A 206 -4.17 12.91 8.03
CA THR A 206 -5.59 12.72 7.73
C THR A 206 -5.81 13.15 6.29
N ASP A 207 -6.01 12.18 5.40
CA ASP A 207 -6.48 12.46 4.04
C ASP A 207 -8.00 12.28 3.99
N SER A 208 -8.71 13.40 4.02
CA SER A 208 -10.18 13.46 3.93
C SER A 208 -10.68 13.64 2.48
N THR A 209 -9.78 13.68 1.49
CA THR A 209 -10.13 14.09 0.12
C THR A 209 -10.13 12.97 -0.90
N GLY A 210 -9.66 11.77 -0.52
CA GLY A 210 -9.50 10.64 -1.45
C GLY A 210 -8.47 10.90 -2.55
N VAL A 211 -7.67 11.97 -2.43
CA VAL A 211 -6.61 12.32 -3.37
C VAL A 211 -5.36 11.52 -3.01
N ARG A 212 -4.71 10.89 -4.01
CA ARG A 212 -3.46 10.16 -3.81
C ARG A 212 -2.39 11.07 -3.18
N ARG A 213 -2.20 10.96 -1.87
CA ARG A 213 -1.18 11.70 -1.14
C ARG A 213 0.10 10.88 -1.05
N ILE A 214 1.20 11.47 -1.52
CA ILE A 214 2.53 10.86 -1.47
C ILE A 214 3.28 11.45 -0.28
N VAL A 215 3.58 10.62 0.72
CA VAL A 215 4.34 11.05 1.90
C VAL A 215 5.82 10.92 1.66
N ARG A 216 6.54 12.03 1.79
CA ARG A 216 7.99 12.02 1.72
C ARG A 216 8.59 11.60 3.05
N LEU A 217 9.32 10.49 3.07
CA LEU A 217 10.06 10.00 4.22
C LEU A 217 11.37 10.80 4.36
N PRO A 218 11.48 11.70 5.36
CA PRO A 218 12.64 12.58 5.51
C PRO A 218 13.83 11.82 6.11
N PHE A 219 15.05 12.25 5.84
CA PHE A 219 16.20 11.70 6.57
C PHE A 219 16.09 12.12 8.04
N VAL A 220 16.17 11.15 8.95
CA VAL A 220 16.18 11.40 10.39
C VAL A 220 17.37 10.62 10.97
N PRO A 221 18.45 11.32 11.39
CA PRO A 221 19.68 10.68 11.86
C PRO A 221 19.53 9.85 13.14
#